data_AF-A0A9X2K8R3-F1
#
_entry.id   AF-A0A9X2K8R3-F1
#
_cell.length_a   1.000
_cell.length_b   1.000
_cell.length_c   1.000
_cell.angle_alpha   90.00
_cell.angle_beta   90.00
_cell.angle_gamma   90.00
#
_symmetry.space_group_name_H-M   'P 1'
#
loop_
_entity.id
_entity.type
_entity.pdbx_description
1 polymer ?
#
loop_
_entity_poly.entity_id
_entity_poly.type
_entity_poly.pdbx_seq_one_letter_code
_entity_poly.pdbx_strand_id
1 'polypeptide(L)'
;MAVGALVVVSFLVKEVIVVVDGERRHVRAFGGTVQEVLADAEVSVGYGDVVRPSTQEVVDDGALIEVRRARPLTLTLDGRTSTHLVTATSVGDALRELDIAPTASKLSAPPGDRVPLEGMELTVYTRRKVYVVAGTTRVTSRTTARTVREVLRQKRIALRRGYLVNPPLSSFPKDGTVITVTPPRTVQIQPEVAELDWESLAECESHGDPEAYNPDGPYYGLYQFSLPMWEAVGGMDTPSTWPEEEQTYRAQLLYQQVGGRWQGQWPHCGDRLFTMNAR
;
A
#
# COMPACT_ATOMS: atom_id res chain seq x y z
N MET A 1 -84.95 27.88 3.61
CA MET A 1 -83.55 28.33 3.75
C MET A 1 -82.89 27.50 4.83
N ALA A 2 -82.31 26.35 4.47
CA ALA A 2 -81.49 25.57 5.39
C ALA A 2 -80.04 26.03 5.20
N VAL A 3 -79.50 26.77 6.16
CA VAL A 3 -78.08 27.13 6.20
C VAL A 3 -77.36 25.93 6.82
N GLY A 4 -76.85 25.04 5.96
CA GLY A 4 -75.97 23.96 6.40
C GLY A 4 -74.63 24.54 6.82
N ALA A 5 -74.29 24.38 8.10
CA ALA A 5 -72.98 24.73 8.62
C ALA A 5 -71.94 23.74 8.05
N LEU A 6 -71.11 24.23 7.13
CA LEU A 6 -69.88 23.57 6.71
C LEU A 6 -68.88 23.75 7.86
N VAL A 7 -68.83 22.79 8.78
CA VAL A 7 -67.72 22.70 9.74
C VAL A 7 -66.52 22.19 8.95
N VAL A 8 -65.67 23.11 8.52
CA VAL A 8 -64.38 22.78 7.91
C VAL A 8 -63.50 22.23 9.04
N VAL A 9 -63.27 20.92 9.03
CA VAL A 9 -62.39 20.22 9.98
C VAL A 9 -60.94 20.54 9.62
N SER A 10 -60.46 21.73 10.03
CA SER A 10 -59.09 22.20 9.77
C SER A 10 -58.06 21.74 10.82
N PHE A 11 -58.45 20.90 11.79
CA PHE A 11 -57.58 20.47 12.90
C PHE A 11 -56.92 19.09 12.72
N LEU A 12 -57.14 18.41 11.60
CA LEU A 12 -56.59 17.06 11.33
C LEU A 12 -55.47 17.03 10.29
N VAL A 13 -55.26 18.11 9.54
CA VAL A 13 -54.21 18.18 8.52
C VAL A 13 -52.98 18.82 9.14
N LYS A 14 -51.85 18.13 9.05
CA LYS A 14 -50.55 18.64 9.49
C LYS A 14 -49.70 18.97 8.26
N GLU A 15 -48.97 20.08 8.31
CA GLU A 15 -47.93 20.39 7.34
C GLU A 15 -46.57 19.90 7.85
N VAL A 16 -45.98 18.95 7.14
CA VAL A 16 -44.73 18.30 7.55
C VAL A 16 -43.69 18.47 6.45
N ILE A 17 -42.43 18.65 6.82
CA ILE A 17 -41.31 18.70 5.88
C ILE A 17 -40.68 17.31 5.82
N VAL A 18 -40.77 16.66 4.66
CA VAL A 18 -40.11 15.38 4.40
C VAL A 18 -38.86 15.63 3.56
N VAL A 19 -37.71 15.14 4.03
CA VAL A 19 -36.41 15.28 3.37
C VAL A 19 -35.91 13.91 2.96
N VAL A 20 -35.96 13.59 1.66
CA VAL A 20 -35.49 12.31 1.13
C VAL A 20 -34.13 12.51 0.48
N ASP A 21 -33.09 11.93 1.05
CA ASP A 21 -31.70 12.05 0.58
C ASP A 21 -31.24 13.51 0.34
N GLY A 22 -31.76 14.45 1.13
CA GLY A 22 -31.48 15.89 1.02
C GLY A 22 -32.47 16.69 0.17
N GLU A 23 -33.37 16.04 -0.57
CA GLU A 23 -34.45 16.71 -1.31
C GLU A 23 -35.63 17.01 -0.38
N ARG A 24 -35.95 18.29 -0.20
CA ARG A 24 -37.02 18.75 0.69
C ARG A 24 -38.37 18.79 -0.03
N ARG A 25 -39.42 18.30 0.63
CA ARG A 25 -40.82 18.33 0.15
C ARG A 25 -41.75 18.71 1.30
N HIS A 26 -42.72 19.57 1.00
CA HIS A 26 -43.82 19.87 1.92
C HIS A 26 -44.93 18.85 1.70
N VAL A 27 -45.34 18.18 2.76
CA VAL A 27 -46.35 17.12 2.74
C VAL A 27 -47.49 17.54 3.64
N ARG A 28 -48.71 17.51 3.10
CA ARG A 28 -49.93 17.60 3.90
C ARG A 28 -50.30 16.19 4.31
N ALA A 29 -50.16 15.90 5.59
CA ALA A 29 -50.39 14.57 6.12
C ALA A 29 -51.64 14.53 6.99
N PHE A 30 -52.33 13.40 6.93
CA PHE A 30 -53.47 13.07 7.78
C PHE A 30 -53.07 12.10 8.89
N GLY A 31 -51.92 11.44 8.72
CA GLY A 31 -51.32 10.53 9.69
C GLY A 31 -50.96 11.16 11.03
N GLY A 32 -51.07 10.36 12.08
CA GLY A 32 -50.57 10.66 13.42
C GLY A 32 -49.09 10.34 13.59
N THR A 33 -48.51 9.45 12.77
CA THR A 33 -47.15 8.94 12.92
C THR A 33 -46.25 9.18 11.71
N VAL A 34 -44.92 9.08 11.90
CA VAL A 34 -43.92 9.21 10.82
C VAL A 34 -44.20 8.23 9.68
N GLN A 35 -44.54 6.98 9.98
CA GLN A 35 -44.85 5.96 8.96
C GLN A 35 -46.04 6.36 8.08
N GLU A 36 -47.10 6.89 8.69
CA GLU A 36 -48.30 7.34 7.96
C GLU A 36 -48.00 8.59 7.12
N VAL A 37 -47.23 9.55 7.65
CA VAL A 37 -46.78 10.72 6.87
C VAL A 37 -45.95 10.31 5.65
N LEU A 38 -45.06 9.32 5.79
CA LEU A 38 -44.28 8.81 4.67
C LEU A 38 -45.15 8.09 3.64
N ALA A 39 -46.19 7.38 4.07
CA ALA A 39 -47.16 6.77 3.16
C ALA A 39 -47.95 7.84 2.38
N ASP A 40 -48.41 8.91 3.04
CA ASP A 40 -49.06 10.07 2.41
C ASP A 40 -48.12 10.78 1.41
N ALA A 41 -46.81 10.76 1.67
CA ALA A 41 -45.77 11.31 0.81
C ALA A 41 -45.36 10.38 -0.35
N GLU A 42 -45.96 9.19 -0.47
CA GLU A 42 -45.58 8.13 -1.42
C GLU A 42 -44.10 7.69 -1.27
N VAL A 43 -43.57 7.76 -0.05
CA VAL A 43 -42.19 7.36 0.28
C VAL A 43 -42.22 5.98 0.95
N SER A 44 -41.80 4.95 0.21
CA SER A 44 -41.59 3.61 0.75
C SER A 44 -40.26 3.52 1.52
N VAL A 45 -40.29 2.96 2.73
CA VAL A 45 -39.10 2.68 3.53
C VAL A 45 -38.65 1.23 3.31
N GLY A 46 -37.48 1.06 2.74
CA GLY A 46 -36.85 -0.23 2.45
C GLY A 46 -35.98 -0.76 3.58
N TYR A 47 -35.43 -1.96 3.38
CA TYR A 47 -34.43 -2.52 4.28
C TYR A 47 -33.14 -1.70 4.25
N GLY A 48 -32.66 -1.30 5.41
CA GLY A 48 -31.44 -0.49 5.56
C GLY A 48 -31.64 1.02 5.41
N ASP A 49 -32.85 1.46 5.06
CA ASP A 49 -33.20 2.88 5.09
C ASP A 49 -33.20 3.38 6.53
N VAL A 50 -32.76 4.62 6.73
CA VAL A 50 -32.77 5.30 8.02
C VAL A 50 -33.80 6.41 7.98
N VAL A 51 -34.75 6.35 8.92
CA VAL A 51 -35.79 7.35 9.10
C VAL A 51 -35.61 8.02 10.46
N ARG A 52 -35.66 9.36 10.47
CA ARG A 52 -35.58 10.18 11.69
C ARG A 52 -36.67 11.26 11.66
N PRO A 53 -37.50 11.41 12.71
CA PRO A 53 -37.62 10.56 13.90
C PRO A 53 -38.07 9.13 13.57
N SER A 54 -38.21 8.26 14.57
CA SER A 54 -38.53 6.84 14.32
C SER A 54 -39.89 6.68 13.63
N THR A 55 -40.10 5.59 12.87
CA THR A 55 -41.32 5.40 12.08
C THR A 55 -42.61 5.36 12.90
N GLN A 56 -42.52 5.02 14.20
CA GLN A 56 -43.67 4.96 15.13
C GLN A 56 -43.86 6.26 15.91
N GLU A 57 -42.98 7.25 15.72
CA GLU A 57 -43.05 8.50 16.45
C GLU A 57 -44.25 9.33 16.00
N VAL A 58 -44.93 9.95 16.98
CA VAL A 58 -46.06 10.84 16.71
C VAL A 58 -45.53 12.13 16.09
N VAL A 59 -46.21 12.60 15.05
CA VAL A 59 -45.79 13.76 14.27
C VAL A 59 -46.65 14.96 14.61
N ASP A 60 -46.03 16.08 14.94
CA ASP A 60 -46.69 17.38 15.13
C ASP A 60 -46.64 18.24 13.86
N ASP A 61 -47.42 19.33 13.85
CA ASP A 61 -47.38 20.31 12.77
C ASP A 61 -46.00 20.98 12.67
N GLY A 62 -45.50 21.16 11.45
CA GLY A 62 -44.17 21.70 11.18
C GLY A 62 -43.00 20.73 11.42
N ALA A 63 -43.27 19.46 11.73
CA ALA A 63 -42.22 18.47 11.97
C ALA A 63 -41.29 18.28 10.75
N LEU A 64 -40.04 17.88 11.04
CA LEU A 64 -39.05 17.52 10.05
C LEU A 64 -38.83 16.01 10.09
N ILE A 65 -39.12 15.32 8.99
CA ILE A 65 -38.86 13.91 8.80
C ILE A 65 -37.74 13.77 7.77
N GLU A 66 -36.64 13.14 8.15
CA GLU A 66 -35.52 12.83 7.27
C GLU A 66 -35.51 11.34 6.95
N VAL A 67 -35.45 11.03 5.65
CA VAL A 67 -35.30 9.68 5.11
C VAL A 67 -33.99 9.62 4.34
N ARG A 68 -33.12 8.69 4.75
CA ARG A 68 -31.90 8.34 4.03
C ARG A 68 -32.04 6.93 3.50
N ARG A 69 -32.06 6.79 2.18
CA ARG A 69 -32.23 5.48 1.55
C ARG A 69 -30.92 4.68 1.57
N ALA A 70 -31.03 3.38 1.82
CA ALA A 70 -29.93 2.44 1.71
C ALA A 70 -29.52 2.26 0.26
N ARG A 71 -28.21 2.23 0.02
CA ARG A 71 -27.57 2.08 -1.29
C ARG A 71 -26.58 0.93 -1.21
N PRO A 72 -26.70 -0.09 -2.09
CA PRO A 72 -25.69 -1.14 -2.19
C PRO A 72 -24.35 -0.58 -2.66
N LEU A 73 -23.27 -0.91 -1.95
CA LEU A 73 -21.91 -0.54 -2.31
C LEU A 73 -21.03 -1.79 -2.31
N THR A 74 -20.58 -2.19 -3.50
CA THR A 74 -19.55 -3.22 -3.67
C THR A 74 -18.18 -2.54 -3.64
N LEU A 75 -17.46 -2.71 -2.53
CA LEU A 75 -16.19 -2.07 -2.28
C LEU A 75 -15.04 -3.05 -2.52
N THR A 76 -14.11 -2.71 -3.42
CA THR A 76 -12.82 -3.40 -3.58
C THR A 76 -11.72 -2.57 -2.92
N LEU A 77 -11.41 -2.88 -1.65
CA LEU A 77 -10.34 -2.24 -0.90
C LEU A 77 -9.04 -3.04 -1.03
N ASP A 78 -8.02 -2.44 -1.65
CA ASP A 78 -6.69 -3.05 -1.82
C ASP A 78 -6.73 -4.45 -2.48
N GLY A 79 -7.79 -4.70 -3.26
CA GLY A 79 -8.01 -5.96 -3.94
C GLY A 79 -8.87 -6.99 -3.23
N ARG A 80 -9.38 -6.69 -2.04
CA ARG A 80 -10.39 -7.49 -1.36
C ARG A 80 -11.76 -6.85 -1.59
N THR A 81 -12.72 -7.65 -2.05
CA THR A 81 -14.07 -7.18 -2.33
C THR A 81 -15.02 -7.54 -1.21
N SER A 82 -15.84 -6.58 -0.79
CA SER A 82 -16.93 -6.74 0.17
C SER A 82 -18.16 -5.95 -0.28
N THR A 83 -19.34 -6.35 0.18
CA THR A 83 -20.60 -5.65 -0.10
C THR A 83 -21.13 -5.01 1.17
N HIS A 84 -21.52 -3.75 1.08
CA HIS A 84 -22.04 -2.94 2.16
C HIS A 84 -23.36 -2.27 1.74
N LEU A 85 -24.18 -1.91 2.73
CA LEU A 85 -25.26 -0.95 2.55
C LEU A 85 -24.83 0.36 3.21
N VAL A 86 -24.95 1.45 2.48
CA VAL A 86 -24.63 2.81 2.96
C VAL A 86 -25.83 3.73 2.76
N THR A 87 -25.96 4.75 3.59
CA THR A 87 -27.03 5.76 3.46
C THR A 87 -26.53 7.07 2.86
N ALA A 88 -25.21 7.21 2.76
CA ALA A 88 -24.53 8.31 2.09
C ALA A 88 -24.89 8.48 0.61
N THR A 89 -25.07 9.73 0.18
CA THR A 89 -25.42 10.07 -1.22
C THR A 89 -24.20 10.34 -2.10
N SER A 90 -23.00 10.45 -1.52
CA SER A 90 -21.74 10.69 -2.22
C SER A 90 -20.69 9.63 -1.87
N VAL A 91 -19.73 9.41 -2.77
CA VAL A 91 -18.62 8.47 -2.58
C VAL A 91 -17.82 8.80 -1.31
N GLY A 92 -17.50 10.08 -1.10
CA GLY A 92 -16.73 10.53 0.06
C GLY A 92 -17.46 10.29 1.38
N ASP A 93 -18.78 10.47 1.40
CA ASP A 93 -19.61 10.25 2.59
C ASP A 93 -19.76 8.75 2.86
N ALA A 94 -19.92 7.95 1.82
CA ALA A 94 -20.01 6.49 1.93
C ALA A 94 -18.73 5.88 2.47
N LEU A 95 -17.56 6.37 2.03
CA LEU A 95 -16.28 5.94 2.59
C LEU A 95 -16.13 6.34 4.06
N ARG A 96 -16.62 7.52 4.47
CA ARG A 96 -16.64 7.94 5.88
C ARG A 96 -17.55 7.07 6.74
N GLU A 97 -18.71 6.66 6.22
CA GLU A 97 -19.64 5.74 6.90
C GLU A 97 -19.01 4.36 7.16
N LEU A 98 -18.06 3.95 6.30
CA LEU A 98 -17.29 2.71 6.44
C LEU A 98 -15.94 2.89 7.16
N ASP A 99 -15.68 4.05 7.78
CA ASP A 99 -14.42 4.40 8.44
C ASP A 99 -13.18 4.35 7.53
N ILE A 100 -13.35 4.61 6.22
CA ILE A 100 -12.28 4.62 5.22
C ILE A 100 -11.92 6.06 4.86
N ALA A 101 -10.71 6.49 5.19
CA ALA A 101 -10.23 7.83 4.88
C ALA A 101 -9.92 8.01 3.37
N PRO A 102 -10.60 8.95 2.66
CA PRO A 102 -10.40 9.14 1.22
C PRO A 102 -9.13 9.93 0.89
N THR A 103 -8.63 10.77 1.80
CA THR A 103 -7.64 11.83 1.51
C THR A 103 -6.24 11.33 1.16
N ALA A 104 -5.95 10.04 1.41
CA ALA A 104 -4.68 9.43 1.06
C ALA A 104 -4.79 8.36 -0.04
N SER A 105 -5.99 8.05 -0.53
CA SER A 105 -6.25 6.83 -1.33
C SER A 105 -6.49 7.17 -2.80
N LYS A 106 -6.08 6.28 -3.71
CA LYS A 106 -6.51 6.35 -5.12
C LYS A 106 -7.89 5.70 -5.22
N LEU A 107 -8.86 6.42 -5.78
CA LEU A 107 -10.24 5.96 -5.95
C LEU A 107 -10.54 5.71 -7.43
N SER A 108 -11.46 4.80 -7.71
CA SER A 108 -12.03 4.58 -9.06
C SER A 108 -13.10 5.59 -9.44
N ALA A 109 -13.72 6.25 -8.46
CA ALA A 109 -14.65 7.37 -8.63
C ALA A 109 -14.25 8.54 -7.72
N PRO A 110 -14.38 9.81 -8.17
CA PRO A 110 -14.18 10.99 -7.35
C PRO A 110 -15.03 11.01 -6.06
N PRO A 111 -14.53 11.56 -4.94
CA PRO A 111 -15.30 11.64 -3.69
C PRO A 111 -16.63 12.40 -3.78
N GLY A 112 -16.77 13.32 -4.75
CA GLY A 112 -17.99 14.10 -4.95
C GLY A 112 -19.06 13.40 -5.79
N ASP A 113 -18.73 12.26 -6.39
CA ASP A 113 -19.67 11.53 -7.26
C ASP A 113 -20.81 10.95 -6.42
N ARG A 114 -22.01 10.87 -7.04
CA ARG A 114 -23.19 10.34 -6.38
C ARG A 114 -23.14 8.82 -6.30
N VAL A 115 -23.60 8.27 -5.18
CA VAL A 115 -23.85 6.82 -5.02
C VAL A 115 -25.30 6.54 -5.46
N PRO A 116 -25.53 5.78 -6.54
CA PRO A 116 -26.87 5.46 -7.04
C PRO A 116 -27.63 4.53 -6.09
N LEU A 117 -28.96 4.49 -6.23
CA LEU A 117 -29.84 3.63 -5.43
C LEU A 117 -29.77 2.17 -5.88
N GLU A 118 -29.55 1.95 -7.18
CA GLU A 118 -29.31 0.64 -7.79
C GLU A 118 -27.97 0.02 -7.35
N GLY A 119 -27.08 0.84 -6.81
CA GLY A 119 -25.80 0.46 -6.24
C GLY A 119 -24.59 1.01 -6.98
N MET A 120 -23.41 0.77 -6.42
CA MET A 120 -22.13 1.22 -6.96
C MET A 120 -21.03 0.19 -6.74
N GLU A 121 -20.16 0.01 -7.72
CA GLU A 121 -18.86 -0.64 -7.53
C GLU A 121 -17.78 0.43 -7.31
N LEU A 122 -17.02 0.30 -6.24
CA LEU A 122 -15.97 1.25 -5.87
C LEU A 122 -14.68 0.51 -5.54
N THR A 123 -13.64 0.72 -6.34
CA THR A 123 -12.27 0.32 -6.00
C THR A 123 -11.50 1.43 -5.29
N VAL A 124 -10.85 1.09 -4.18
CA VAL A 124 -10.02 1.95 -3.35
C VAL A 124 -8.63 1.33 -3.18
N TYR A 125 -7.59 2.11 -3.46
CA TYR A 125 -6.21 1.74 -3.17
C TYR A 125 -5.62 2.62 -2.09
N THR A 126 -5.17 2.02 -0.98
CA THR A 126 -4.60 2.77 0.13
C THR A 126 -3.15 3.13 -0.16
N ARG A 127 -2.80 4.42 0.01
CA ARG A 127 -1.40 4.84 -0.05
C ARG A 127 -0.72 4.50 1.27
N ARG A 128 0.43 3.86 1.18
CA ARG A 128 1.23 3.41 2.32
C ARG A 128 2.71 3.71 2.13
N LYS A 129 3.46 3.78 3.22
CA LYS A 129 4.91 3.94 3.24
C LYS A 129 5.57 2.58 3.39
N VAL A 130 6.52 2.28 2.51
CA VAL A 130 7.34 1.05 2.55
C VAL A 130 8.80 1.43 2.38
N TYR A 131 9.67 0.54 2.83
CA TYR A 131 11.12 0.68 2.72
C TYR A 131 11.64 -0.43 1.83
N VAL A 132 12.53 -0.11 0.90
CA VAL A 132 13.24 -1.12 0.12
C VAL A 132 14.70 -1.06 0.49
N VAL A 133 15.27 -2.21 0.84
CA VAL A 133 16.66 -2.40 1.23
C VAL A 133 17.31 -3.33 0.21
N ALA A 134 18.31 -2.82 -0.49
CA ALA A 134 19.16 -3.59 -1.39
C ALA A 134 20.61 -3.24 -1.04
N GLY A 135 21.33 -4.21 -0.47
CA GLY A 135 22.62 -3.97 0.16
C GLY A 135 22.52 -2.92 1.28
N THR A 136 23.38 -1.91 1.26
CA THR A 136 23.41 -0.76 2.19
C THR A 136 22.40 0.33 1.81
N THR A 137 21.84 0.27 0.61
CA THR A 137 20.90 1.28 0.13
C THR A 137 19.51 1.06 0.71
N ARG A 138 18.99 2.07 1.42
CA ARG A 138 17.60 2.10 1.90
C ARG A 138 16.77 3.18 1.21
N VAL A 139 15.82 2.75 0.39
CA VAL A 139 14.90 3.65 -0.33
C VAL A 139 13.55 3.68 0.37
N THR A 140 13.06 4.88 0.68
CA THR A 140 11.68 5.07 1.13
C THR A 140 10.74 5.22 -0.07
N SER A 141 9.59 4.56 -0.03
CA SER A 141 8.55 4.65 -1.07
C SER A 141 7.18 4.91 -0.46
N ARG A 142 6.41 5.85 -1.03
CA ARG A 142 4.97 5.91 -0.81
C ARG A 142 4.28 5.32 -2.03
N THR A 143 3.45 4.30 -1.85
CA THR A 143 2.91 3.51 -2.96
C THR A 143 1.48 3.04 -2.69
N THR A 144 0.76 2.73 -3.75
CA THR A 144 -0.54 2.03 -3.76
C THR A 144 -0.43 0.63 -4.37
N ALA A 145 0.79 0.12 -4.54
CA ALA A 145 1.07 -1.18 -5.14
C ALA A 145 0.41 -2.31 -4.35
N ARG A 146 -0.12 -3.31 -5.06
CA ARG A 146 -0.77 -4.49 -4.47
C ARG A 146 0.22 -5.58 -4.10
N THR A 147 1.41 -5.57 -4.70
CA THR A 147 2.42 -6.60 -4.48
C THR A 147 3.81 -6.01 -4.28
N VAL A 148 4.68 -6.73 -3.55
CA VAL A 148 6.10 -6.38 -3.43
C VAL A 148 6.77 -6.24 -4.80
N ARG A 149 6.42 -7.11 -5.76
CA ARG A 149 6.90 -7.03 -7.15
C ARG A 149 6.60 -5.69 -7.80
N GLU A 150 5.40 -5.16 -7.63
CA GLU A 150 5.02 -3.86 -8.16
C GLU A 150 5.82 -2.72 -7.51
N VAL A 151 6.09 -2.80 -6.20
CA VAL A 151 6.93 -1.82 -5.51
C VAL A 151 8.34 -1.78 -6.09
N LEU A 152 8.97 -2.95 -6.26
CA LEU A 152 10.33 -3.05 -6.82
C LEU A 152 10.38 -2.54 -8.26
N ARG A 153 9.37 -2.86 -9.08
CA ARG A 153 9.23 -2.33 -10.44
C ARG A 153 9.11 -0.80 -10.47
N GLN A 154 8.31 -0.22 -9.57
CA GLN A 154 8.18 1.25 -9.45
C GLN A 154 9.51 1.91 -9.06
N LYS A 155 10.33 1.24 -8.26
CA LYS A 155 11.67 1.70 -7.87
C LYS A 155 12.77 1.30 -8.84
N ARG A 156 12.42 0.67 -9.95
CA ARG A 156 13.37 0.22 -11.00
C ARG A 156 14.47 -0.69 -10.44
N ILE A 157 14.17 -1.45 -9.39
CA ILE A 157 15.10 -2.44 -8.83
C ILE A 157 15.02 -3.69 -9.69
N ALA A 158 16.07 -3.93 -10.48
CA ALA A 158 16.16 -5.04 -11.41
C ALA A 158 16.58 -6.32 -10.69
N LEU A 159 15.63 -7.22 -10.42
CA LEU A 159 15.95 -8.51 -9.82
C LEU A 159 16.56 -9.46 -10.85
N ARG A 160 17.80 -9.90 -10.63
CA ARG A 160 18.42 -10.99 -11.40
C ARG A 160 17.88 -12.34 -10.93
N ARG A 161 18.04 -13.37 -11.76
CA ARG A 161 17.63 -14.75 -11.42
C ARG A 161 18.33 -15.20 -10.14
N GLY A 162 17.55 -15.77 -9.20
CA GLY A 162 18.06 -16.30 -7.94
C GLY A 162 18.06 -15.30 -6.77
N TYR A 163 17.81 -14.02 -7.00
CA TYR A 163 17.68 -13.05 -5.91
C TYR A 163 16.49 -13.39 -5.00
N LEU A 164 16.74 -13.32 -3.70
CA LEU A 164 15.74 -13.54 -2.67
C LEU A 164 15.12 -12.20 -2.28
N VAL A 165 13.80 -12.18 -2.15
CA VAL A 165 13.06 -10.99 -1.73
C VAL A 165 12.17 -11.35 -0.56
N ASN A 166 12.30 -10.59 0.52
CA ASN A 166 11.49 -10.73 1.72
C ASN A 166 10.81 -9.40 2.04
N PRO A 167 9.47 -9.33 2.18
CA PRO A 167 8.47 -10.39 1.94
C PRO A 167 8.42 -10.89 0.49
N PRO A 168 7.77 -12.05 0.21
CA PRO A 168 7.70 -12.62 -1.14
C PRO A 168 7.13 -11.65 -2.17
N LEU A 169 7.55 -11.78 -3.43
CA LEU A 169 7.16 -10.90 -4.54
C LEU A 169 5.63 -10.75 -4.73
N SER A 170 4.85 -11.79 -4.42
CA SER A 170 3.40 -11.81 -4.53
C SER A 170 2.68 -11.25 -3.31
N SER A 171 3.38 -11.03 -2.19
CA SER A 171 2.77 -10.59 -0.94
C SER A 171 2.33 -9.12 -1.02
N PHE A 172 1.28 -8.81 -0.28
CA PHE A 172 0.79 -7.45 -0.13
C PHE A 172 1.68 -6.67 0.84
N PRO A 173 2.29 -5.55 0.41
CA PRO A 173 3.10 -4.74 1.31
C PRO A 173 2.18 -3.89 2.19
N LYS A 174 2.19 -4.13 3.50
CA LYS A 174 1.49 -3.30 4.50
C LYS A 174 2.26 -1.99 4.75
N ASP A 175 1.63 -1.03 5.42
CA ASP A 175 2.33 0.17 5.88
C ASP A 175 3.50 -0.22 6.80
N GLY A 176 4.65 0.44 6.61
CA GLY A 176 5.90 0.17 7.31
C GLY A 176 6.67 -1.05 6.80
N THR A 177 6.19 -1.80 5.80
CA THR A 177 6.89 -3.00 5.30
C THR A 177 8.31 -2.67 4.86
N VAL A 178 9.28 -3.47 5.33
CA VAL A 178 10.67 -3.46 4.85
C VAL A 178 10.84 -4.59 3.85
N ILE A 179 11.11 -4.25 2.59
CA ILE A 179 11.36 -5.17 1.49
C ILE A 179 12.87 -5.29 1.34
N THR A 180 13.42 -6.43 1.72
CA THR A 180 14.85 -6.73 1.58
C THR A 180 15.08 -7.53 0.31
N VAL A 181 16.09 -7.12 -0.46
CA VAL A 181 16.58 -7.80 -1.65
C VAL A 181 17.97 -8.35 -1.33
N THR A 182 18.11 -9.67 -1.38
CA THR A 182 19.35 -10.37 -1.03
C THR A 182 19.85 -11.17 -2.24
N PRO A 183 21.15 -11.06 -2.58
CA PRO A 183 21.76 -11.86 -3.63
C PRO A 183 21.74 -13.35 -3.26
N PRO A 184 21.65 -14.26 -4.22
CA PRO A 184 21.86 -15.67 -3.95
C PRO A 184 23.31 -15.94 -3.53
N ARG A 185 23.49 -16.71 -2.45
CA ARG A 185 24.74 -17.39 -2.11
C ARG A 185 24.64 -18.87 -2.49
N THR A 186 24.63 -19.15 -3.80
CA THR A 186 24.41 -20.51 -4.33
C THR A 186 25.67 -21.38 -4.28
N VAL A 187 26.84 -20.75 -4.30
CA VAL A 187 28.13 -21.46 -4.23
C VAL A 187 28.66 -21.38 -2.81
N GLN A 188 28.93 -22.53 -2.21
CA GLN A 188 29.59 -22.61 -0.92
C GLN A 188 31.07 -22.27 -1.08
N ILE A 189 31.61 -21.52 -0.13
CA ILE A 189 33.05 -21.25 -0.06
C ILE A 189 33.73 -22.42 0.64
N GLN A 190 34.79 -22.95 0.03
CA GLN A 190 35.65 -23.99 0.57
C GLN A 190 36.33 -23.48 1.84
N PRO A 191 36.41 -24.28 2.92
CA PRO A 191 37.02 -23.86 4.18
C PRO A 191 38.43 -23.29 4.01
N GLU A 192 39.26 -23.91 3.16
CA GLU A 192 40.64 -23.50 2.93
C GLU A 192 40.74 -22.12 2.26
N VAL A 193 39.72 -21.73 1.49
CA VAL A 193 39.62 -20.39 0.89
C VAL A 193 39.08 -19.39 1.91
N ALA A 194 38.08 -19.78 2.70
CA ALA A 194 37.51 -18.91 3.73
C ALA A 194 38.52 -18.55 4.82
N GLU A 195 39.49 -19.43 5.09
CA GLU A 195 40.55 -19.26 6.09
C GLU A 195 41.74 -18.40 5.65
N LEU A 196 41.82 -18.01 4.36
CA LEU A 196 42.84 -17.08 3.88
C LEU A 196 42.73 -15.71 4.57
N ASP A 197 43.82 -14.94 4.53
CA ASP A 197 43.90 -13.62 5.17
C ASP A 197 43.24 -12.53 4.31
N TRP A 198 41.92 -12.60 4.24
CA TRP A 198 41.08 -11.65 3.51
C TRP A 198 41.11 -10.23 4.09
N GLU A 199 41.39 -10.10 5.39
CA GLU A 199 41.51 -8.82 6.07
C GLU A 199 42.78 -8.09 5.61
N SER A 200 43.94 -8.77 5.60
CA SER A 200 45.18 -8.18 5.09
C SER A 200 45.12 -7.82 3.60
N LEU A 201 44.36 -8.58 2.80
CA LEU A 201 44.09 -8.20 1.41
C LEU A 201 43.25 -6.92 1.34
N ALA A 202 42.13 -6.85 2.07
CA ALA A 202 41.25 -5.69 2.08
C ALA A 202 41.95 -4.41 2.58
N GLU A 203 42.79 -4.54 3.61
CA GLU A 203 43.61 -3.43 4.13
C GLU A 203 44.58 -2.90 3.07
N CYS A 204 45.23 -3.78 2.31
CA CYS A 204 46.13 -3.37 1.23
C CYS A 204 45.39 -2.73 0.04
N GLU A 205 44.22 -3.27 -0.32
CA GLU A 205 43.45 -2.82 -1.49
C GLU A 205 42.68 -1.51 -1.24
N SER A 206 42.15 -1.32 -0.03
CA SER A 206 41.23 -0.21 0.27
C SER A 206 41.42 0.45 1.63
N HIS A 207 42.43 0.05 2.41
CA HIS A 207 42.54 0.40 3.84
C HIS A 207 41.29 -0.02 4.64
N GLY A 208 40.69 -1.15 4.24
CA GLY A 208 39.49 -1.69 4.88
C GLY A 208 38.21 -0.90 4.60
N ASP A 209 38.19 -0.01 3.61
CA ASP A 209 37.01 0.81 3.30
C ASP A 209 36.04 0.10 2.32
N PRO A 210 34.85 -0.35 2.77
CA PRO A 210 33.85 -0.97 1.90
C PRO A 210 33.17 -0.01 0.93
N GLU A 211 33.31 1.30 1.11
CA GLU A 211 32.75 2.32 0.23
C GLU A 211 33.77 2.87 -0.77
N ALA A 212 35.02 2.39 -0.73
CA ALA A 212 36.13 2.87 -1.54
C ALA A 212 35.80 2.91 -3.05
N TYR A 213 36.28 3.96 -3.73
CA TYR A 213 36.18 4.12 -5.17
C TYR A 213 37.48 4.67 -5.75
N ASN A 214 38.07 3.94 -6.70
CA ASN A 214 39.25 4.37 -7.44
C ASN A 214 38.88 4.65 -8.91
N PRO A 215 39.02 5.90 -9.40
CA PRO A 215 38.62 6.27 -10.75
C PRO A 215 39.62 5.88 -11.86
N ASP A 216 40.90 5.60 -11.54
CA ASP A 216 41.98 5.41 -12.54
C ASP A 216 41.87 4.08 -13.31
N GLY A 217 41.19 3.11 -12.72
CA GLY A 217 40.54 2.01 -13.42
C GLY A 217 39.34 1.71 -12.54
N PRO A 218 38.08 1.97 -12.94
CA PRO A 218 36.98 2.07 -11.99
C PRO A 218 36.85 0.81 -11.10
N TYR A 219 37.39 0.91 -9.87
CA TYR A 219 37.44 -0.15 -8.87
C TYR A 219 36.65 0.27 -7.64
N TYR A 220 35.99 -0.68 -7.00
CA TYR A 220 34.99 -0.41 -5.97
C TYR A 220 35.13 -1.36 -4.77
N GLY A 221 34.90 -0.81 -3.58
CA GLY A 221 34.78 -1.52 -2.32
C GLY A 221 36.08 -2.13 -1.79
N LEU A 222 35.93 -2.97 -0.78
CA LEU A 222 36.99 -3.57 0.05
C LEU A 222 38.13 -4.19 -0.77
N TYR A 223 37.76 -4.89 -1.86
CA TYR A 223 38.67 -5.69 -2.67
C TYR A 223 38.95 -5.07 -4.04
N GLN A 224 38.61 -3.79 -4.24
CA GLN A 224 38.85 -3.04 -5.48
C GLN A 224 38.37 -3.79 -6.74
N PHE A 225 37.13 -4.29 -6.69
CA PHE A 225 36.53 -4.99 -7.81
C PHE A 225 36.30 -4.07 -9.01
N SER A 226 36.60 -4.55 -10.22
CA SER A 226 36.00 -3.99 -11.44
C SER A 226 34.54 -4.44 -11.55
N LEU A 227 33.67 -3.61 -12.17
CA LEU A 227 32.25 -3.96 -12.35
C LEU A 227 32.02 -5.27 -13.13
N PRO A 228 32.77 -5.57 -14.21
CA PRO A 228 32.63 -6.84 -14.91
C PRO A 228 32.94 -8.05 -14.01
N MET A 229 33.96 -7.96 -13.15
CA MET A 229 34.29 -9.04 -12.23
C MET A 229 33.27 -9.19 -11.11
N TRP A 230 32.80 -8.07 -10.55
CA TRP A 230 31.69 -8.06 -9.59
C TRP A 230 30.44 -8.76 -10.15
N GLU A 231 30.09 -8.44 -11.39
CA GLU A 231 28.97 -9.07 -12.10
C GLU A 231 29.22 -10.57 -12.36
N ALA A 232 30.44 -10.97 -12.74
CA ALA A 232 30.80 -12.36 -13.01
C ALA A 232 30.60 -13.27 -11.78
N VAL A 233 30.85 -12.73 -10.58
CA VAL A 233 30.58 -13.43 -9.32
C VAL A 233 29.17 -13.22 -8.79
N GLY A 234 28.26 -12.63 -9.57
CA GLY A 234 26.83 -12.51 -9.24
C GLY A 234 26.44 -11.26 -8.45
N GLY A 235 27.35 -10.30 -8.31
CA GLY A 235 27.10 -8.99 -7.74
C GLY A 235 26.07 -8.18 -8.52
N MET A 236 25.44 -7.21 -7.84
CA MET A 236 24.48 -6.25 -8.41
C MET A 236 24.93 -4.84 -8.08
N ASP A 237 24.63 -3.89 -8.97
CA ASP A 237 25.09 -2.49 -8.87
C ASP A 237 26.61 -2.43 -8.63
N THR A 238 27.08 -1.66 -7.64
CA THR A 238 28.51 -1.58 -7.30
C THR A 238 28.80 -2.32 -5.99
N PRO A 239 30.00 -2.91 -5.83
CA PRO A 239 30.44 -3.51 -4.57
C PRO A 239 30.17 -2.63 -3.34
N SER A 240 30.43 -1.33 -3.47
CA SER A 240 30.25 -0.33 -2.41
C SER A 240 28.81 -0.14 -1.92
N THR A 241 27.81 -0.59 -2.70
CA THR A 241 26.41 -0.58 -2.24
C THR A 241 26.05 -1.82 -1.42
N TRP A 242 27.00 -2.68 -1.09
CA TRP A 242 26.77 -3.92 -0.35
C TRP A 242 27.61 -4.00 0.93
N PRO A 243 27.09 -4.66 1.99
CA PRO A 243 27.83 -4.87 3.23
C PRO A 243 29.16 -5.60 3.00
N GLU A 244 30.10 -5.40 3.91
CA GLU A 244 31.44 -6.02 3.88
C GLU A 244 31.35 -7.55 3.67
N GLU A 245 30.44 -8.23 4.37
CA GLU A 245 30.36 -9.68 4.31
C GLU A 245 29.94 -10.18 2.91
N GLU A 246 29.17 -9.39 2.17
CA GLU A 246 28.82 -9.71 0.80
C GLU A 246 30.00 -9.46 -0.14
N GLN A 247 30.77 -8.39 0.06
CA GLN A 247 31.98 -8.14 -0.72
C GLN A 247 33.02 -9.25 -0.52
N THR A 248 33.25 -9.68 0.72
CA THR A 248 34.17 -10.78 1.06
C THR A 248 33.71 -12.11 0.48
N TYR A 249 32.42 -12.46 0.60
CA TYR A 249 31.88 -13.66 -0.03
C TYR A 249 32.15 -13.70 -1.54
N ARG A 250 31.98 -12.57 -2.22
CA ARG A 250 32.18 -12.46 -3.67
C ARG A 250 33.66 -12.50 -4.04
N ALA A 251 34.55 -11.96 -3.21
CA ALA A 251 36.00 -12.07 -3.38
C ALA A 251 36.48 -13.53 -3.24
N GLN A 252 36.00 -14.22 -2.21
CA GLN A 252 36.23 -15.65 -2.01
C GLN A 252 35.72 -16.48 -3.20
N LEU A 253 34.52 -16.15 -3.70
CA LEU A 253 33.95 -16.80 -4.87
C LEU A 253 34.80 -16.56 -6.13
N LEU A 254 35.29 -15.33 -6.34
CA LEU A 254 36.16 -15.00 -7.47
C LEU A 254 37.44 -15.84 -7.41
N TYR A 255 38.10 -15.88 -6.24
CA TYR A 255 39.31 -16.66 -6.01
C TYR A 255 39.10 -18.14 -6.35
N GLN A 256 37.97 -18.72 -5.92
CA GLN A 256 37.60 -20.09 -6.28
C GLN A 256 37.37 -20.27 -7.78
N GLN A 257 36.64 -19.35 -8.42
CA GLN A 257 36.34 -19.44 -9.85
C GLN A 257 37.60 -19.38 -10.71
N VAL A 258 38.61 -18.60 -10.30
CA VAL A 258 39.89 -18.54 -10.99
C VAL A 258 40.87 -19.65 -10.57
N GLY A 259 40.46 -20.57 -9.69
CA GLY A 259 41.27 -21.68 -9.22
C GLY A 259 42.49 -21.24 -8.42
N GLY A 260 42.34 -20.21 -7.59
CA GLY A 260 43.40 -19.64 -6.76
C GLY A 260 44.44 -18.79 -7.50
N ARG A 261 44.25 -18.55 -8.81
CA ARG A 261 45.11 -17.65 -9.61
C ARG A 261 44.76 -16.18 -9.37
N TRP A 262 45.07 -15.70 -8.17
CA TRP A 262 44.77 -14.35 -7.70
C TRP A 262 45.57 -13.25 -8.42
N GLN A 263 46.72 -13.56 -9.03
CA GLN A 263 47.67 -12.57 -9.58
C GLN A 263 47.04 -11.65 -10.64
N GLY A 264 46.05 -12.14 -11.38
CA GLY A 264 45.32 -11.32 -12.35
C GLY A 264 44.17 -10.51 -11.76
N GLN A 265 43.78 -10.79 -10.51
CA GLN A 265 42.68 -10.10 -9.81
C GLN A 265 43.22 -9.05 -8.83
N TRP A 266 44.27 -9.41 -8.09
CA TRP A 266 44.94 -8.57 -7.09
C TRP A 266 46.46 -8.61 -7.31
N PRO A 267 46.98 -8.00 -8.39
CA PRO A 267 48.39 -8.12 -8.80
C PRO A 267 49.39 -7.53 -7.79
N HIS A 268 48.97 -6.58 -6.96
CA HIS A 268 49.84 -5.89 -6.02
C HIS A 268 49.65 -6.35 -4.57
N CYS A 269 48.42 -6.69 -4.19
CA CYS A 269 48.10 -7.04 -2.80
C CYS A 269 47.77 -8.52 -2.61
N GLY A 270 47.61 -9.33 -3.66
CA GLY A 270 47.12 -10.70 -3.50
C GLY A 270 48.04 -11.65 -2.72
N ASP A 271 49.34 -11.34 -2.60
CA ASP A 271 50.26 -12.05 -1.68
C ASP A 271 49.82 -11.94 -0.21
N ARG A 272 49.06 -10.89 0.15
CA ARG A 272 48.51 -10.69 1.49
C ARG A 272 47.49 -11.74 1.90
N LEU A 273 46.93 -12.53 0.96
CA LEU A 273 46.07 -13.66 1.32
C LEU A 273 46.79 -14.75 2.12
N PHE A 274 48.13 -14.76 2.08
CA PHE A 274 48.97 -15.78 2.70
C PHE A 274 49.89 -15.20 3.78
N THR A 275 49.67 -13.95 4.20
CA THR A 275 50.33 -13.44 5.40
C THR A 275 49.81 -14.27 6.57
N MET A 276 50.72 -14.95 7.28
CA MET A 276 50.34 -15.64 8.51
C MET A 276 49.85 -14.60 9.49
N ASN A 277 48.53 -14.49 9.67
CA ASN A 277 48.00 -13.83 10.84
C ASN A 277 48.50 -14.59 12.07
N ALA A 278 49.44 -13.99 12.78
CA ALA A 278 49.69 -14.30 14.17
C ALA A 278 48.41 -13.95 14.94
N ARG A 279 47.47 -14.90 14.99
CA ARG A 279 46.33 -14.84 15.90
C ARG A 279 46.81 -14.95 17.33
#